data_AF-A5D334-F1
#
_entry.id   AF-A5D334-F1
#
_cell.length_a   1.000
_cell.length_b   1.000
_cell.length_c   1.000
_cell.angle_alpha   90.00
_cell.angle_beta   90.00
_cell.angle_gamma   90.00
#
_symmetry.space_group_name_H-M   'P 1'
#
loop_
_entity.id
_entity.type
_entity.pdbx_description
1 polymer ?
#
loop_
_entity_poly.entity_id
_entity_poly.type
_entity_poly.pdbx_seq_one_letter_code
_entity_poly.pdbx_strand_id
1 'polypeptide(L)'
;MLRFFACKRGITIIELMIGAALLGTVLGIGYMYYGYVNGTFNRGETRWEIQQEVRRASGYVIDELRYAYEVQLNPAVPDGDIGDYDNYIFFKDGFYIHKYKDENKNVRQKNIIDGSEYAISFSRVERDPDSGEAGYLDNVLAVAVESRSTGYRIDSKVMMLNMPNTSITGEAEEAGSLKFSTASPEEIEEEPPPPPSGCFIATAAYGSELSPAVVLLQEFRDRYLLNNAIGKSFVRFYYKVSPAAAARISSSEPLKLLVRVLLVPVVLAVYLVMRCGPAAPLLAVLLLPAAAAGAVKFKNRVARNKHSRGGQI
;
A
#
# COMPACT_ATOMS: atom_id res chain seq x y z
N MET A 1 41.48 -39.85 58.42
CA MET A 1 41.51 -39.37 59.82
C MET A 1 42.82 -38.62 60.06
N LEU A 2 42.84 -37.29 59.93
CA LEU A 2 43.98 -36.48 60.35
C LEU A 2 43.85 -36.19 61.85
N ARG A 3 44.74 -36.79 62.65
CA ARG A 3 44.96 -36.41 64.05
C ARG A 3 45.87 -35.18 64.07
N PHE A 4 45.28 -33.99 64.15
CA PHE A 4 46.02 -32.75 64.40
C PHE A 4 45.98 -32.43 65.90
N PHE A 5 47.13 -32.69 66.54
CA PHE A 5 47.69 -32.11 67.76
C PHE A 5 46.75 -31.57 68.85
N ALA A 6 46.66 -32.31 69.96
CA ALA A 6 46.46 -31.76 71.29
C ALA A 6 47.83 -31.54 71.96
N CYS A 7 48.30 -30.29 72.06
CA CYS A 7 49.46 -29.94 72.87
C CYS A 7 49.20 -28.63 73.64
N LYS A 8 49.43 -28.66 74.96
CA LYS A 8 49.36 -27.50 75.85
C LYS A 8 50.62 -26.62 75.72
N ARG A 9 50.81 -25.96 74.58
CA ARG A 9 51.83 -24.91 74.40
C ARG A 9 51.14 -23.61 74.02
N GLY A 10 51.43 -22.54 74.75
CA GLY A 10 50.95 -21.20 74.39
C GLY A 10 51.47 -20.82 72.99
N ILE A 11 50.64 -20.11 72.22
CA ILE A 11 51.01 -19.61 70.89
C ILE A 11 52.27 -18.75 71.04
N THR A 12 53.32 -19.07 70.31
CA THR A 12 54.54 -18.26 70.32
C THR A 12 54.32 -17.01 69.48
N ILE A 13 54.90 -15.87 69.89
CA ILE A 13 54.76 -14.58 69.18
C ILE A 13 55.16 -14.73 67.70
N ILE A 14 56.18 -15.55 67.42
CA ILE A 14 56.67 -15.83 66.06
C ILE A 14 55.58 -16.47 65.20
N GLU A 15 54.85 -17.44 65.74
CA GLU A 15 53.78 -18.15 65.03
C GLU A 15 52.60 -17.21 64.72
N LEU A 16 52.30 -16.29 65.65
CA LEU A 16 51.30 -15.24 65.44
C LEU A 16 51.72 -14.23 64.38
N MET A 17 53.01 -13.85 64.34
CA MET A 17 53.54 -12.97 63.30
C MET A 17 53.50 -13.62 61.91
N ILE A 18 53.88 -14.90 61.81
CA ILE A 18 53.84 -15.63 60.54
C ILE A 18 52.39 -15.79 60.07
N GLY A 19 51.47 -16.15 60.97
CA GLY A 19 50.05 -16.27 60.66
C GLY A 19 49.44 -14.94 60.17
N ALA A 20 49.76 -13.83 60.84
CA ALA A 20 49.31 -12.51 60.45
C ALA A 20 49.88 -12.07 59.08
N ALA A 21 51.16 -12.35 58.82
CA ALA A 21 51.79 -12.06 57.54
C ALA A 21 51.13 -12.83 56.39
N LEU A 22 50.92 -14.14 56.57
CA LEU A 22 50.26 -14.99 55.57
C LEU A 22 48.81 -14.55 55.31
N LEU A 23 48.05 -14.26 56.37
CA LEU A 23 46.68 -13.77 56.26
C LEU A 23 46.63 -12.44 55.48
N GLY A 24 47.53 -11.51 55.79
CA GLY A 24 47.65 -10.24 55.08
C GLY A 24 47.98 -10.43 53.60
N THR A 25 48.89 -11.36 53.27
CA THR A 25 49.21 -11.70 51.87
C THR A 25 48.00 -12.26 51.13
N VAL A 26 47.27 -13.20 51.73
CA VAL A 26 46.09 -13.82 51.12
C VAL A 26 44.98 -12.79 50.89
N LEU A 27 44.70 -11.94 51.89
CA LEU A 27 43.71 -10.87 51.76
C LEU A 27 44.13 -9.82 50.72
N GLY A 28 45.41 -9.47 50.67
CA GLY A 28 45.95 -8.53 49.68
C GLY A 28 45.83 -9.04 48.25
N ILE A 29 46.16 -10.31 48.01
CA ILE A 29 45.96 -10.97 46.71
C ILE A 29 44.46 -11.01 46.36
N GLY A 30 43.61 -11.37 47.34
CA GLY A 30 42.16 -11.40 47.14
C GLY A 30 41.59 -10.04 46.74
N TYR A 31 42.01 -8.96 47.41
CA TYR A 31 41.59 -7.59 47.08
C TYR A 31 42.07 -7.16 45.69
N MET A 32 43.32 -7.45 45.34
CA MET A 32 43.88 -7.15 44.01
C MET A 32 43.13 -7.91 42.90
N TYR A 33 42.88 -9.20 43.11
CA TYR A 33 42.14 -10.05 42.18
C TYR A 33 40.70 -9.55 41.99
N TYR A 34 40.01 -9.20 43.08
CA TYR A 34 38.66 -8.63 43.03
C TYR A 34 38.61 -7.34 42.19
N GLY A 35 39.53 -6.41 42.43
CA GLY A 35 39.60 -5.16 41.67
C GLY A 35 39.87 -5.39 40.17
N TYR A 36 40.78 -6.33 39.86
CA TYR A 36 41.08 -6.71 38.48
C TYR A 36 39.86 -7.30 37.76
N VAL A 37 39.21 -8.30 38.38
CA VAL A 37 38.04 -8.97 37.79
C VAL A 37 36.91 -7.97 37.53
N ASN A 38 36.56 -7.14 38.52
CA ASN A 38 35.48 -6.17 38.38
C ASN A 38 35.76 -5.13 37.29
N GLY A 39 37.02 -4.65 37.20
CA GLY A 39 37.43 -3.71 36.15
C GLY A 39 37.38 -4.32 34.75
N THR A 40 37.75 -5.59 34.59
CA THR A 40 37.68 -6.30 33.30
C THR A 40 36.24 -6.59 32.89
N PHE A 41 35.37 -6.94 33.84
CA PHE A 41 33.97 -7.23 33.58
C PHE A 41 33.22 -5.99 33.12
N ASN A 42 33.31 -4.88 33.85
CA ASN A 42 32.60 -3.64 33.50
C ASN A 42 33.00 -3.11 32.11
N ARG A 43 34.30 -3.14 31.76
CA ARG A 43 34.74 -2.72 30.42
C ARG A 43 34.25 -3.67 29.33
N GLY A 44 34.16 -4.96 29.64
CA GLY A 44 33.59 -5.96 28.74
C GLY A 44 32.10 -5.74 28.52
N GLU A 45 31.35 -5.47 29.60
CA GLU A 45 29.91 -5.24 29.61
C GLU A 45 29.54 -3.99 28.80
N THR A 46 30.16 -2.84 29.06
CA THR A 46 29.89 -1.60 28.30
C THR A 46 30.17 -1.78 26.80
N ARG A 47 31.27 -2.47 26.45
CA ARG A 47 31.57 -2.75 25.03
C ARG A 47 30.54 -3.67 24.40
N TRP A 48 30.13 -4.71 25.12
CA TRP A 48 29.13 -5.65 24.64
C TRP A 48 27.78 -4.96 24.43
N GLU A 49 27.36 -4.12 25.36
CA GLU A 49 26.11 -3.34 25.27
C GLU A 49 26.10 -2.45 24.02
N ILE A 50 27.15 -1.62 23.84
CA ILE A 50 27.31 -0.77 22.63
C ILE A 50 27.26 -1.61 21.36
N GLN A 51 27.97 -2.74 21.31
CA GLN A 51 27.97 -3.61 20.14
C GLN A 51 26.60 -4.21 19.84
N GLN A 52 25.85 -4.61 20.88
CA GLN A 52 24.49 -5.14 20.72
C GLN A 52 23.53 -4.05 20.26
N GLU A 53 23.63 -2.83 20.78
CA GLU A 53 22.80 -1.70 20.39
C GLU A 53 23.00 -1.32 18.92
N VAL A 54 24.26 -1.16 18.49
CA VAL A 54 24.60 -0.86 17.10
C VAL A 54 24.12 -1.98 16.18
N ARG A 55 24.31 -3.25 16.54
CA ARG A 55 23.80 -4.40 15.76
C ARG A 55 22.27 -4.43 15.69
N ARG A 56 21.58 -4.17 16.80
CA ARG A 56 20.11 -4.14 16.88
C ARG A 56 19.54 -3.04 16.00
N ALA A 57 20.10 -1.83 16.08
CA ALA A 57 19.68 -0.70 15.26
C ALA A 57 19.97 -0.93 13.77
N SER A 58 21.18 -1.39 13.45
CA SER A 58 21.57 -1.73 12.08
C SER A 58 20.67 -2.82 11.49
N GLY A 59 20.47 -3.93 12.20
CA GLY A 59 19.59 -5.02 11.76
C GLY A 59 18.15 -4.57 11.54
N TYR A 60 17.61 -3.76 12.45
CA TYR A 60 16.27 -3.19 12.30
C TYR A 60 16.12 -2.35 11.02
N VAL A 61 17.07 -1.46 10.74
CA VAL A 61 17.05 -0.62 9.53
C VAL A 61 17.22 -1.47 8.27
N ILE A 62 18.10 -2.46 8.29
CA ILE A 62 18.34 -3.38 7.16
C ILE A 62 17.08 -4.16 6.81
N ASP A 63 16.41 -4.73 7.81
CA ASP A 63 15.23 -5.57 7.59
C ASP A 63 14.07 -4.76 7.01
N GLU A 64 13.92 -3.52 7.45
CA GLU A 64 12.90 -2.61 6.95
C GLU A 64 13.17 -2.16 5.49
N LEU A 65 14.44 -1.92 5.15
CA LEU A 65 14.83 -1.48 3.80
C LEU A 65 14.89 -2.60 2.76
N ARG A 66 15.09 -3.86 3.19
CA ARG A 66 15.22 -5.01 2.29
C ARG A 66 14.07 -5.14 1.30
N TYR A 67 12.86 -4.77 1.72
CA TYR A 67 11.63 -4.91 0.96
C TYR A 67 11.10 -3.60 0.37
N ALA A 68 11.88 -2.52 0.45
CA ALA A 68 11.49 -1.24 -0.12
C ALA A 68 11.43 -1.30 -1.66
N TYR A 69 10.42 -0.64 -2.22
CA TYR A 69 10.21 -0.45 -3.66
C TYR A 69 10.80 0.87 -4.16
N GLU A 70 10.85 1.88 -3.30
CA GLU A 70 11.43 3.19 -3.58
C GLU A 70 12.16 3.69 -2.34
N VAL A 71 13.29 4.37 -2.54
CA VAL A 71 14.07 5.02 -1.48
C VAL A 71 14.47 6.43 -1.89
N GLN A 72 14.28 7.37 -0.98
CA GLN A 72 14.66 8.76 -1.10
C GLN A 72 15.48 9.19 0.12
N LEU A 73 16.66 9.75 -0.14
CA LEU A 73 17.54 10.36 0.86
C LEU A 73 17.16 11.83 1.09
N ASN A 74 17.26 12.25 2.34
CA ASN A 74 16.99 13.60 2.83
C ASN A 74 15.63 14.20 2.41
N PRO A 75 14.52 13.45 2.44
CA PRO A 75 13.22 14.03 2.19
C PRO A 75 12.80 14.94 3.34
N ALA A 76 12.02 15.96 3.03
CA ALA A 76 11.30 16.71 4.05
C ALA A 76 10.33 15.77 4.78
N VAL A 77 10.47 15.66 6.10
CA VAL A 77 9.64 14.77 6.92
C VAL A 77 8.33 15.50 7.26
N PRO A 78 7.16 14.97 6.88
CA PRO A 78 5.88 15.58 7.24
C PRO A 78 5.64 15.48 8.75
N ASP A 79 5.29 16.60 9.40
CA ASP A 79 4.90 16.59 10.83
C ASP A 79 3.54 15.89 11.04
N GLY A 80 2.68 15.84 10.02
CA GLY A 80 1.32 15.28 10.06
C GLY A 80 1.21 13.85 9.53
N ASP A 81 0.22 13.61 8.66
CA ASP A 81 0.00 12.31 8.03
C ASP A 81 1.09 11.97 7.01
N ILE A 82 1.27 10.67 6.76
CA ILE A 82 2.22 10.11 5.79
C ILE A 82 1.47 9.23 4.79
N GLY A 83 2.06 8.91 3.65
CA GLY A 83 1.47 7.96 2.70
C GLY A 83 1.18 6.60 3.36
N ASP A 84 0.16 5.88 2.89
CA ASP A 84 -0.29 4.62 3.51
C ASP A 84 0.80 3.54 3.55
N TYR A 85 1.76 3.61 2.62
CA TYR A 85 2.91 2.70 2.52
C TYR A 85 4.26 3.42 2.67
N ASP A 86 4.23 4.72 2.97
CA ASP A 86 5.43 5.53 3.14
C ASP A 86 5.96 5.38 4.56
N ASN A 87 7.26 5.12 4.65
CA ASN A 87 7.99 4.98 5.89
C ASN A 87 9.11 6.01 5.93
N TYR A 88 9.37 6.56 7.12
CA TYR A 88 10.38 7.58 7.33
C TYR A 88 11.29 7.21 8.49
N ILE A 89 12.61 7.25 8.28
CA ILE A 89 13.61 7.19 9.34
C ILE A 89 14.30 8.55 9.42
N PHE A 90 14.29 9.19 10.58
CA PHE A 90 14.88 10.53 10.74
C PHE A 90 15.30 10.78 12.19
N PHE A 91 16.19 11.76 12.38
CA PHE A 91 16.59 12.22 13.70
C PHE A 91 15.67 13.34 14.19
N LYS A 92 15.02 13.14 15.35
CA LYS A 92 14.18 14.15 16.00
C LYS A 92 14.19 13.92 17.52
N ASP A 93 14.19 15.01 18.28
CA ASP A 93 14.12 14.99 19.75
C ASP A 93 15.21 14.13 20.42
N GLY A 94 16.40 14.05 19.82
CA GLY A 94 17.53 13.26 20.35
C GLY A 94 17.51 11.78 19.98
N PHE A 95 16.52 11.30 19.22
CA PHE A 95 16.43 9.89 18.81
C PHE A 95 16.37 9.75 17.29
N TYR A 96 16.84 8.60 16.80
CA TYR A 96 16.46 8.14 15.46
C TYR A 96 15.11 7.44 15.55
N ILE A 97 14.13 7.96 14.83
CA ILE A 97 12.72 7.53 14.89
C ILE A 97 12.34 6.91 13.55
N HIS A 98 11.67 5.76 13.60
CA HIS A 98 10.94 5.19 12.48
C HIS A 98 9.46 5.57 12.56
N LYS A 99 8.96 6.33 11.58
CA LYS A 99 7.56 6.73 11.43
C LYS A 99 6.93 5.95 10.27
N TYR A 100 5.86 5.22 10.57
CA TYR A 100 5.17 4.32 9.64
C TYR A 100 3.67 4.28 9.93
N LYS A 101 2.85 3.73 9.03
CA LYS A 101 1.44 3.44 9.28
C LYS A 101 1.24 1.96 9.64
N ASP A 102 0.43 1.69 10.66
CA ASP A 102 0.03 0.32 11.00
C ASP A 102 -1.04 -0.23 10.06
N GLU A 103 -1.41 -1.51 10.21
CA GLU A 103 -2.46 -2.17 9.41
C GLU A 103 -3.81 -1.43 9.44
N ASN A 104 -4.07 -0.68 10.51
CA ASN A 104 -5.28 0.13 10.68
C ASN A 104 -5.11 1.57 10.17
N LYS A 105 -4.03 1.84 9.41
CA LYS A 105 -3.66 3.14 8.85
C LYS A 105 -3.38 4.22 9.88
N ASN A 106 -3.09 3.85 11.13
CA ASN A 106 -2.70 4.82 12.15
C ASN A 106 -1.20 5.09 12.08
N VAL A 107 -0.83 6.35 12.17
CA VAL A 107 0.58 6.75 12.24
C VAL A 107 1.18 6.28 13.56
N ARG A 108 2.26 5.52 13.47
CA ARG A 108 3.08 5.03 14.58
C ARG A 108 4.49 5.58 14.48
N GLN A 109 5.13 5.70 15.64
CA GLN A 109 6.53 6.08 15.77
C GLN A 109 7.23 5.10 16.69
N LYS A 110 8.43 4.68 16.31
CA LYS A 110 9.28 3.79 17.10
C LYS A 110 10.69 4.36 17.19
N ASN A 111 11.21 4.46 18.41
CA ASN A 111 12.60 4.86 18.63
C ASN A 111 13.51 3.69 18.28
N ILE A 112 14.44 3.92 17.36
CA ILE A 112 15.41 2.92 16.90
C ILE A 112 16.59 2.89 17.86
N ILE A 113 17.21 4.05 18.08
CA ILE A 113 18.39 4.24 18.89
C ILE A 113 18.51 5.70 19.37
N ASP A 114 19.20 5.92 20.48
CA ASP A 114 19.51 7.24 21.03
C ASP A 114 20.56 7.95 20.17
N GLY A 115 20.21 9.08 19.56
CA GLY A 115 21.11 9.83 18.69
C GLY A 115 22.12 10.72 19.43
N SER A 116 21.99 10.86 20.76
CA SER A 116 23.01 11.53 21.59
C SER A 116 24.27 10.68 21.74
N GLU A 117 24.12 9.36 21.77
CA GLU A 117 25.24 8.42 21.86
C GLU A 117 25.57 7.77 20.52
N TYR A 118 24.61 7.67 19.60
CA TYR A 118 24.79 6.98 18.33
C TYR A 118 24.48 7.87 17.13
N ALA A 119 25.00 7.52 15.96
CA ALA A 119 24.71 8.16 14.69
C ALA A 119 24.35 7.09 13.66
N ILE A 120 23.32 7.37 12.86
CA ILE A 120 22.96 6.60 11.67
C ILE A 120 23.20 7.48 10.45
N SER A 121 23.94 6.96 9.48
CA SER A 121 24.14 7.61 8.18
C SER A 121 23.77 6.70 7.02
N PHE A 122 23.33 7.34 5.94
CA PHE A 122 22.87 6.68 4.71
C PHE A 122 23.65 7.22 3.53
N SER A 123 24.19 6.34 2.70
CA SER A 123 24.92 6.74 1.50
C SER A 123 24.67 5.79 0.34
N ARG A 124 24.74 6.33 -0.88
CA ARG A 124 24.66 5.51 -2.10
C ARG A 124 25.96 4.75 -2.29
N VAL A 125 25.87 3.53 -2.81
CA VAL A 125 27.05 2.69 -3.06
C VAL A 125 27.54 2.93 -4.49
N GLU A 126 28.79 3.34 -4.67
CA GLU A 126 29.40 3.45 -5.99
C GLU A 126 29.56 2.07 -6.65
N ARG A 127 29.39 2.03 -7.98
CA ARG A 127 29.65 0.83 -8.77
C ARG A 127 31.17 0.59 -8.85
N ASP A 128 31.56 -0.68 -8.93
CA ASP A 128 32.96 -1.08 -9.06
C ASP A 128 33.62 -0.39 -10.27
N PRO A 129 34.74 0.36 -10.09
CA PRO A 129 35.47 1.00 -11.18
C PRO A 129 35.85 0.05 -12.32
N ASP A 130 36.10 -1.23 -12.00
CA ASP A 130 36.54 -2.24 -12.97
C ASP A 130 35.38 -2.78 -13.83
N SER A 131 34.13 -2.46 -13.48
CA SER A 131 32.94 -2.87 -14.25
C SER A 131 32.73 -2.09 -15.56
N GLY A 132 33.47 -1.00 -15.77
CA GLY A 132 33.37 -0.15 -16.96
C GLY A 132 32.16 0.79 -16.99
N GLU A 133 31.30 0.75 -15.97
CA GLU A 133 30.16 1.66 -15.81
C GLU A 133 30.36 2.57 -14.60
N ALA A 134 30.60 3.86 -14.84
CA ALA A 134 30.65 4.86 -13.78
C ALA A 134 29.24 5.14 -13.24
N GLY A 135 29.10 5.25 -11.91
CA GLY A 135 27.83 5.60 -11.27
C GLY A 135 27.63 4.93 -9.91
N TYR A 136 26.40 4.97 -9.43
CA TYR A 136 25.98 4.33 -8.19
C TYR A 136 25.14 3.08 -8.50
N LEU A 137 25.07 2.15 -7.55
CA LEU A 137 24.13 1.04 -7.58
C LEU A 137 22.72 1.56 -7.27
N ASP A 138 21.79 1.28 -8.17
CA ASP A 138 20.42 1.82 -8.11
C ASP A 138 19.60 1.27 -6.93
N ASN A 139 19.86 0.02 -6.54
CA ASN A 139 19.11 -0.73 -5.54
C ASN A 139 19.94 -1.14 -4.32
N VAL A 140 21.11 -0.53 -4.11
CA VAL A 140 21.96 -0.83 -2.94
C VAL A 140 22.27 0.45 -2.17
N LEU A 141 21.90 0.45 -0.89
CA LEU A 141 22.15 1.55 0.04
C LEU A 141 23.16 1.11 1.11
N ALA A 142 24.16 1.93 1.37
CA ALA A 142 25.01 1.77 2.53
C ALA A 142 24.35 2.43 3.74
N VAL A 143 24.24 1.66 4.81
CA VAL A 143 23.73 2.09 6.11
C VAL A 143 24.87 1.91 7.09
N ALA A 144 25.17 2.95 7.87
CA ALA A 144 26.14 2.85 8.93
C ALA A 144 25.57 3.30 10.25
N VAL A 145 25.89 2.55 11.30
CA VAL A 145 25.53 2.89 12.68
C VAL A 145 26.81 2.99 13.49
N GLU A 146 27.00 4.09 14.18
CA GLU A 146 28.24 4.43 14.88
C GLU A 146 27.98 4.92 16.30
N SER A 147 28.76 4.44 17.27
CA SER A 147 28.80 4.98 18.63
C SER A 147 29.74 6.17 18.69
N ARG A 148 29.23 7.33 19.10
CA ARG A 148 30.00 8.58 19.28
C ARG A 148 30.99 8.49 20.43
N SER A 149 30.68 7.70 21.46
CA SER A 149 31.50 7.57 22.67
C SER A 149 32.75 6.69 22.45
N THR A 150 32.64 5.66 21.61
CA THR A 150 33.70 4.67 21.41
C THR A 150 34.26 4.63 19.98
N GLY A 151 33.58 5.22 19.00
CA GLY A 151 33.89 5.08 17.58
C GLY A 151 33.58 3.69 17.02
N TYR A 152 32.90 2.81 17.77
CA TYR A 152 32.49 1.51 17.24
C TYR A 152 31.42 1.69 16.17
N ARG A 153 31.70 1.19 14.96
CA ARG A 153 30.88 1.40 13.77
C ARG A 153 30.59 0.09 13.05
N ILE A 154 29.37 -0.04 12.54
CA ILE A 154 28.96 -1.12 11.64
C ILE A 154 28.50 -0.51 10.32
N ASP A 155 29.23 -0.81 9.24
CA ASP A 155 28.85 -0.49 7.87
C ASP A 155 28.16 -1.69 7.24
N SER A 156 26.97 -1.48 6.70
CA SER A 156 26.14 -2.52 6.08
C SER A 156 25.67 -2.06 4.71
N LYS A 157 25.76 -2.93 3.71
CA LYS A 157 25.19 -2.70 2.38
C LYS A 157 23.89 -3.48 2.26
N VAL A 158 22.80 -2.77 1.98
CA VAL A 158 21.46 -3.34 1.89
C VAL A 158 21.03 -3.32 0.44
N MET A 159 20.78 -4.50 -0.13
CA MET A 159 20.16 -4.64 -1.44
C MET A 159 18.63 -4.65 -1.27
N MET A 160 17.95 -3.70 -1.89
CA MET A 160 16.49 -3.65 -1.96
C MET A 160 16.01 -4.64 -3.02
N LEU A 161 15.28 -5.65 -2.60
CA LEU A 161 14.87 -6.77 -3.47
C LEU A 161 13.71 -6.40 -4.40
N ASN A 162 12.92 -5.39 -4.03
CA ASN A 162 11.70 -4.99 -4.72
C ASN A 162 11.87 -3.72 -5.57
N MET A 163 13.11 -3.35 -5.90
CA MET A 163 13.43 -2.14 -6.65
C MET A 163 13.99 -2.45 -8.05
N PRO A 164 13.18 -3.00 -8.99
CA PRO A 164 13.63 -3.22 -10.35
C PRO A 164 13.56 -1.91 -11.14
N ASN A 165 14.73 -1.34 -11.49
CA ASN A 165 14.88 -0.17 -12.37
C ASN A 165 14.53 1.20 -11.77
N THR A 166 14.38 1.31 -10.45
CA THR A 166 14.29 2.61 -9.76
C THR A 166 15.65 2.91 -9.12
N SER A 167 16.13 4.15 -9.22
CA SER A 167 17.36 4.60 -8.55
C SER A 167 17.02 5.26 -7.21
N ILE A 168 17.84 5.05 -6.19
CA ILE A 168 17.80 5.85 -4.95
C ILE A 168 17.87 7.34 -5.33
N THR A 169 16.96 8.15 -4.80
CA THR A 169 16.91 9.61 -5.05
C THR A 169 17.43 10.41 -3.85
N GLY A 170 17.74 11.70 -4.04
CA GLY A 170 18.24 12.59 -2.97
C GLY A 170 19.75 12.52 -2.67
N GLU A 171 20.30 13.56 -2.06
CA GLU A 171 21.72 13.62 -1.71
C GLU A 171 22.01 12.91 -0.39
N ALA A 172 23.22 12.37 -0.22
CA ALA A 172 23.65 11.75 1.03
C ALA A 172 24.24 12.83 1.95
N GLU A 173 23.60 13.10 3.09
CA GLU A 173 24.17 13.95 4.15
C GLU A 173 24.39 13.14 5.44
N GLU A 174 25.33 13.58 6.28
CA GLU A 174 25.80 12.88 7.49
C GLU A 174 24.76 12.71 8.61
N ALA A 175 23.54 13.25 8.45
CA ALA A 175 22.42 13.07 9.37
C ALA A 175 21.08 13.01 8.62
N GLY A 176 21.09 12.31 7.49
CA GLY A 176 19.97 12.30 6.57
C GLY A 176 18.70 11.65 7.10
N SER A 177 17.55 12.27 6.81
CA SER A 177 16.28 11.55 6.81
C SER A 177 16.26 10.55 5.64
N LEU A 178 15.49 9.49 5.78
CA LEU A 178 15.28 8.48 4.76
C LEU A 178 13.78 8.27 4.62
N LYS A 179 13.27 8.36 3.40
CA LYS A 179 11.93 7.87 3.05
C LYS A 179 12.08 6.61 2.24
N PHE A 180 11.25 5.63 2.51
CA PHE A 180 11.10 4.47 1.65
C PHE A 180 9.65 4.00 1.62
N SER A 181 9.23 3.41 0.50
CA SER A 181 7.88 2.87 0.33
C SER A 181 7.93 1.34 0.29
N THR A 182 6.98 0.69 0.95
CA THR A 182 6.83 -0.78 0.95
C THR A 182 5.80 -1.28 -0.06
N ALA A 183 5.17 -0.39 -0.84
CA ALA A 183 4.28 -0.75 -1.93
C ALA A 183 4.86 -0.33 -3.29
N SER A 184 4.56 -1.13 -4.32
CA SER A 184 4.94 -0.81 -5.70
C SER A 184 4.26 0.49 -6.14
N PRO A 185 4.97 1.40 -6.84
CA PRO A 185 4.35 2.59 -7.45
C PRO A 185 3.17 2.24 -8.38
N GLU A 186 3.22 1.09 -9.05
CA GLU A 186 2.13 0.60 -9.93
C GLU A 186 0.86 0.19 -9.15
N GLU A 187 0.96 -0.10 -7.85
CA GLU A 187 -0.19 -0.46 -7.01
C GLU A 187 -0.90 0.79 -6.42
N ILE A 188 -0.26 1.96 -6.52
CA ILE A 188 -0.73 3.24 -5.96
C ILE A 188 -1.45 4.10 -7.00
N GLU A 189 -1.26 3.84 -8.31
CA GLU A 189 -2.15 4.41 -9.32
C GLU A 189 -3.51 3.70 -9.20
N GLU A 190 -4.51 4.40 -8.66
CA GLU A 190 -5.91 4.02 -8.84
C GLU A 190 -6.16 3.85 -10.33
N GLU A 191 -6.10 2.61 -10.81
CA GLU A 191 -6.49 2.27 -12.17
C GLU A 191 -7.90 2.87 -12.34
N PRO A 192 -8.12 3.78 -13.32
CA PRO A 192 -9.41 4.42 -13.49
C PRO A 192 -10.45 3.31 -13.58
N PRO A 193 -11.55 3.38 -12.79
CA PRO A 193 -12.49 2.28 -12.67
C PRO A 193 -12.84 1.82 -14.07
N PRO A 194 -12.78 0.50 -14.35
CA PRO A 194 -12.94 -0.02 -15.69
C PRO A 194 -14.21 0.61 -16.29
N PRO A 195 -14.15 1.10 -17.54
CA PRO A 195 -15.24 1.87 -18.12
C PRO A 195 -16.51 1.06 -17.94
N PRO A 196 -17.56 1.63 -17.32
CA PRO A 196 -18.70 0.86 -16.84
C PRO A 196 -19.27 -0.01 -17.96
N SER A 197 -19.05 -1.31 -17.88
CA SER A 197 -19.28 -2.24 -18.98
C SER A 197 -20.73 -2.72 -18.99
N GLY A 198 -21.71 -1.80 -18.93
CA GLY A 198 -23.12 -2.18 -18.85
C GLY A 198 -24.10 -1.14 -19.42
N CYS A 199 -25.25 -1.61 -19.88
CA CYS A 199 -26.40 -0.77 -20.22
C CYS A 199 -27.23 -0.50 -18.96
N PHE A 200 -26.83 0.51 -18.17
CA PHE A 200 -27.43 0.84 -16.86
C PHE A 200 -28.97 0.90 -16.83
N ILE A 201 -29.59 1.55 -17.82
CA ILE A 201 -31.06 1.67 -17.90
C ILE A 201 -31.72 0.31 -18.18
N ALA A 202 -31.10 -0.50 -19.06
CA ALA A 202 -31.64 -1.80 -19.42
C ALA A 202 -31.46 -2.80 -18.26
N THR A 203 -30.31 -2.80 -17.59
CA THR A 203 -30.08 -3.60 -16.37
C THR A 203 -31.05 -3.22 -15.25
N ALA A 204 -31.29 -1.92 -15.02
CA ALA A 204 -32.25 -1.46 -14.00
C ALA A 204 -33.70 -1.91 -14.30
N ALA A 205 -34.08 -1.99 -15.58
CA ALA A 205 -35.41 -2.41 -16.00
C ALA A 205 -35.58 -3.94 -15.99
N TYR A 206 -34.62 -4.69 -16.52
CA TYR A 206 -34.70 -6.17 -16.62
C TYR A 206 -34.22 -6.89 -15.37
N GLY A 207 -33.50 -6.22 -14.46
CA GLY A 207 -33.06 -6.74 -13.17
C GLY A 207 -31.87 -7.70 -13.24
N SER A 208 -31.34 -7.99 -14.44
CA SER A 208 -30.16 -8.81 -14.65
C SER A 208 -29.38 -8.35 -15.88
N GLU A 209 -28.05 -8.28 -15.74
CA GLU A 209 -27.12 -7.97 -16.82
C GLU A 209 -27.05 -9.09 -17.87
N LEU A 210 -27.42 -10.32 -17.50
CA LEU A 210 -27.42 -11.49 -18.36
C LEU A 210 -28.73 -11.68 -19.13
N SER A 211 -29.67 -10.73 -19.03
CA SER A 211 -30.91 -10.83 -19.77
C SER A 211 -30.63 -10.71 -21.29
N PRO A 212 -31.25 -11.53 -22.15
CA PRO A 212 -30.97 -11.54 -23.59
C PRO A 212 -31.11 -10.16 -24.26
N ALA A 213 -32.04 -9.33 -23.76
CA ALA A 213 -32.23 -7.97 -24.24
C ALA A 213 -31.06 -7.04 -23.88
N VAL A 214 -30.47 -7.19 -22.69
CA VAL A 214 -29.31 -6.38 -22.25
C VAL A 214 -28.06 -6.77 -23.03
N VAL A 215 -27.80 -8.08 -23.18
CA VAL A 215 -26.67 -8.59 -23.95
C VAL A 215 -26.72 -8.12 -25.40
N LEU A 216 -27.90 -8.16 -26.04
CA LEU A 216 -28.08 -7.68 -27.40
C LEU A 216 -27.76 -6.17 -27.54
N LEU A 217 -28.20 -5.36 -26.58
CA LEU A 217 -27.91 -3.91 -26.58
C LEU A 217 -26.42 -3.62 -26.32
N GLN A 218 -25.76 -4.41 -25.48
CA GLN A 218 -24.32 -4.31 -25.24
C GLN A 218 -23.53 -4.65 -26.52
N GLU A 219 -23.88 -5.73 -27.23
CA GLU A 219 -23.22 -6.07 -28.50
C GLU A 219 -23.44 -5.00 -29.58
N PHE A 220 -24.63 -4.39 -29.63
CA PHE A 220 -24.90 -3.28 -30.54
C PHE A 220 -24.06 -2.03 -30.21
N ARG A 221 -23.93 -1.71 -28.91
CA ARG A 221 -23.03 -0.65 -28.43
C ARG A 221 -21.61 -0.90 -28.92
N ASP A 222 -21.11 -2.11 -28.72
CA ASP A 222 -19.71 -2.43 -28.97
C ASP A 222 -19.39 -2.51 -30.46
N ARG A 223 -20.29 -3.08 -31.28
CA ARG A 223 -20.05 -3.26 -32.73
C ARG A 223 -20.35 -2.01 -33.56
N TYR A 224 -21.36 -1.22 -33.21
CA TYR A 224 -21.84 -0.11 -34.07
C TYR A 224 -21.61 1.28 -33.49
N LEU A 225 -21.79 1.46 -32.17
CA LEU A 225 -21.66 2.78 -31.53
C LEU A 225 -20.20 3.12 -31.18
N LEU A 226 -19.42 2.18 -30.67
CA LEU A 226 -18.01 2.42 -30.33
C LEU A 226 -17.09 2.52 -31.55
N ASN A 227 -17.53 2.08 -32.74
CA ASN A 227 -16.72 2.16 -33.96
C ASN A 227 -16.79 3.54 -34.65
N ASN A 228 -17.71 4.43 -34.24
CA ASN A 228 -17.92 5.73 -34.87
C ASN A 228 -17.72 6.89 -33.87
N ALA A 229 -17.08 7.98 -34.29
CA ALA A 229 -16.79 9.14 -33.42
C ALA A 229 -18.06 9.74 -32.78
N ILE A 230 -19.15 9.82 -33.54
CA ILE A 230 -20.46 10.29 -33.06
C ILE A 230 -21.04 9.31 -32.03
N GLY A 231 -20.91 8.00 -32.26
CA GLY A 231 -21.39 6.97 -31.34
C GLY A 231 -20.61 6.96 -30.02
N LYS A 232 -19.28 7.16 -30.05
CA LYS A 232 -18.45 7.34 -28.85
C LYS A 232 -18.91 8.52 -27.99
N SER A 233 -19.25 9.66 -28.61
CA SER A 233 -19.77 10.84 -27.90
C SER A 233 -21.13 10.57 -27.25
N PHE A 234 -22.05 9.92 -27.98
CA PHE A 234 -23.36 9.50 -27.44
C PHE A 234 -23.22 8.55 -26.25
N VAL A 235 -22.36 7.53 -26.36
CA VAL A 235 -22.10 6.57 -25.29
C VAL A 235 -21.52 7.26 -24.06
N ARG A 236 -20.59 8.20 -24.23
CA ARG A 236 -20.03 8.99 -23.13
C ARG A 236 -21.10 9.82 -22.40
N PHE A 237 -21.99 10.47 -23.15
CA PHE A 237 -23.11 11.21 -22.57
C PHE A 237 -24.08 10.28 -21.82
N TYR A 238 -24.42 9.13 -22.43
CA TYR A 238 -25.24 8.10 -21.80
C TYR A 238 -24.65 7.65 -20.46
N TYR A 239 -23.35 7.37 -20.41
CA TYR A 239 -22.68 6.93 -19.19
C TYR A 239 -22.60 8.00 -18.10
N LYS A 240 -22.56 9.28 -18.48
CA LYS A 240 -22.58 10.39 -17.51
C LYS A 240 -23.94 10.58 -16.85
N VAL A 241 -25.03 10.35 -17.58
CA VAL A 241 -26.40 10.68 -17.14
C VAL A 241 -27.18 9.46 -16.63
N SER A 242 -26.93 8.29 -17.21
CA SER A 242 -27.72 7.09 -16.93
C SER A 242 -27.61 6.52 -15.50
N PRO A 243 -26.49 6.60 -14.74
CA PRO A 243 -26.43 5.99 -13.41
C PRO A 243 -27.46 6.56 -12.44
N ALA A 244 -27.63 7.88 -12.41
CA ALA A 244 -28.63 8.54 -11.55
C ALA A 244 -30.07 8.20 -11.97
N ALA A 245 -30.33 8.05 -13.27
CA ALA A 245 -31.63 7.63 -13.78
C ALA A 245 -31.92 6.15 -13.46
N ALA A 246 -30.93 5.28 -13.62
CA ALA A 246 -31.03 3.85 -13.33
C ALA A 246 -31.33 3.57 -11.86
N ALA A 247 -30.73 4.32 -10.93
CA ALA A 247 -31.01 4.22 -9.49
C ALA A 247 -32.48 4.55 -9.13
N ARG A 248 -33.14 5.45 -9.88
CA ARG A 248 -34.56 5.77 -9.70
C ARG A 248 -35.50 4.74 -10.34
N ILE A 249 -35.07 4.12 -11.44
CA ILE A 249 -35.83 3.07 -12.13
C ILE A 249 -35.77 1.76 -11.34
N SER A 250 -34.63 1.42 -10.75
CA SER A 250 -34.46 0.15 -10.01
C SER A 250 -35.32 0.06 -8.74
N SER A 251 -35.70 1.21 -8.15
CA SER A 251 -36.49 1.27 -6.93
C SER A 251 -38.01 1.18 -7.13
N SER A 252 -38.51 1.29 -8.37
CA SER A 252 -39.96 1.33 -8.64
C SER A 252 -40.41 0.35 -9.73
N GLU A 253 -41.20 -0.65 -9.33
CA GLU A 253 -41.87 -1.63 -10.22
C GLU A 253 -42.62 -1.01 -11.43
N PRO A 254 -43.50 0.01 -11.27
CA PRO A 254 -44.22 0.58 -12.40
C PRO A 254 -43.30 1.29 -13.41
N LEU A 255 -42.18 1.85 -12.93
CA LEU A 255 -41.21 2.54 -13.78
C LEU A 255 -40.35 1.54 -14.57
N LYS A 256 -39.99 0.40 -13.97
CA LYS A 256 -39.37 -0.73 -14.68
C LYS A 256 -40.27 -1.22 -15.82
N LEU A 257 -41.57 -1.37 -15.57
CA LEU A 257 -42.52 -1.82 -16.59
C LEU A 257 -42.60 -0.84 -17.77
N LEU A 258 -42.69 0.46 -17.48
CA LEU A 258 -42.70 1.51 -18.49
C LEU A 258 -41.42 1.47 -19.34
N VAL A 259 -40.26 1.37 -18.70
CA VAL A 259 -38.97 1.30 -19.39
C VAL A 259 -38.86 0.02 -20.22
N ARG A 260 -39.34 -1.13 -19.74
CA ARG A 260 -39.40 -2.37 -20.54
C ARG A 260 -40.24 -2.17 -21.80
N VAL A 261 -41.45 -1.62 -21.67
CA VAL A 261 -42.33 -1.35 -22.81
C VAL A 261 -41.68 -0.40 -23.82
N LEU A 262 -40.98 0.63 -23.35
CA LEU A 262 -40.25 1.57 -24.19
C LEU A 262 -39.03 0.93 -24.88
N LEU A 263 -38.34 0.00 -24.21
CA LEU A 263 -37.14 -0.66 -24.73
C LEU A 263 -37.46 -1.79 -25.71
N VAL A 264 -38.62 -2.43 -25.64
CA VAL A 264 -39.03 -3.51 -26.56
C VAL A 264 -38.88 -3.14 -28.05
N PRO A 265 -39.41 -2.01 -28.56
CA PRO A 265 -39.24 -1.66 -29.98
C PRO A 265 -37.77 -1.39 -30.35
N VAL A 266 -36.98 -0.87 -29.42
CA VAL A 266 -35.54 -0.62 -29.62
C VAL A 266 -34.78 -1.94 -29.70
N VAL A 267 -35.03 -2.88 -28.78
CA VAL A 267 -34.44 -4.22 -28.77
C VAL A 267 -34.79 -4.97 -30.06
N LEU A 268 -36.04 -4.87 -30.51
CA LEU A 268 -36.48 -5.49 -31.77
C LEU A 268 -35.76 -4.87 -32.98
N ALA A 269 -35.64 -3.54 -33.03
CA ALA A 269 -34.92 -2.86 -34.11
C ALA A 269 -33.44 -3.26 -34.15
N VAL A 270 -32.78 -3.31 -32.99
CA VAL A 270 -31.39 -3.75 -32.85
C VAL A 270 -31.22 -5.21 -33.30
N TYR A 271 -32.14 -6.09 -32.89
CA TYR A 271 -32.15 -7.49 -33.31
C TYR A 271 -32.23 -7.64 -34.84
N LEU A 272 -33.09 -6.85 -35.49
CA LEU A 272 -33.22 -6.84 -36.94
C LEU A 272 -31.97 -6.30 -37.64
N VAL A 273 -31.31 -5.28 -37.09
CA VAL A 273 -30.04 -4.76 -37.63
C VAL A 273 -28.95 -5.81 -37.59
N MET A 274 -28.78 -6.47 -36.44
CA MET A 274 -27.72 -7.46 -36.25
C MET A 274 -27.93 -8.70 -37.12
N ARG A 275 -29.18 -9.06 -37.45
CA ARG A 275 -29.51 -10.28 -38.19
C ARG A 275 -29.78 -10.08 -39.68
N CYS A 276 -30.25 -8.91 -40.11
CA CYS A 276 -30.68 -8.63 -41.50
C CYS A 276 -29.91 -7.46 -42.16
N GLY A 277 -28.96 -6.83 -41.46
CA GLY A 277 -28.17 -5.70 -41.96
C GLY A 277 -28.84 -4.33 -41.73
N PRO A 278 -28.13 -3.22 -41.98
CA PRO A 278 -28.55 -1.86 -41.61
C PRO A 278 -29.75 -1.32 -42.39
N ALA A 279 -30.18 -1.99 -43.46
CA ALA A 279 -31.31 -1.58 -44.29
C ALA A 279 -32.68 -1.98 -43.71
N ALA A 280 -32.74 -3.02 -42.86
CA ALA A 280 -33.98 -3.50 -42.24
C ALA A 280 -34.62 -2.56 -41.19
N PRO A 281 -33.88 -1.88 -40.27
CA PRO A 281 -34.51 -0.97 -39.30
C PRO A 281 -35.13 0.26 -39.95
N LEU A 282 -34.57 0.76 -41.07
CA LEU A 282 -35.09 1.93 -41.79
C LEU A 282 -36.52 1.68 -42.30
N LEU A 283 -36.80 0.45 -42.75
CA LEU A 283 -38.14 0.01 -43.14
C LEU A 283 -39.09 -0.15 -41.93
N ALA A 284 -38.59 -0.68 -40.80
CA ALA A 284 -39.40 -0.87 -39.60
C ALA A 284 -39.77 0.45 -38.89
N VAL A 285 -38.83 1.41 -38.82
CA VAL A 285 -39.04 2.76 -38.24
C VAL A 285 -40.03 3.57 -39.09
N LEU A 286 -40.06 3.36 -40.41
CA LEU A 286 -41.03 4.01 -41.31
C LEU A 286 -42.47 3.46 -41.16
N LEU A 287 -42.62 2.20 -40.75
CA LEU A 287 -43.92 1.51 -40.63
C LEU A 287 -44.57 1.64 -39.24
N LEU A 288 -43.79 1.86 -38.17
CA LEU A 288 -44.30 2.05 -36.80
C LEU A 288 -45.24 3.26 -36.60
N PRO A 289 -45.00 4.46 -37.17
CA PRO A 289 -45.97 5.56 -37.07
C PRO A 289 -47.25 5.32 -37.88
N ALA A 290 -47.18 4.52 -38.96
CA ALA A 290 -48.36 4.20 -39.78
C ALA A 290 -49.35 3.27 -39.04
N ALA A 291 -48.84 2.32 -38.23
CA ALA A 291 -49.66 1.45 -37.41
C ALA A 291 -50.34 2.20 -36.24
N ALA A 292 -49.63 3.13 -35.60
CA ALA A 292 -50.17 3.98 -34.53
C ALA A 292 -51.27 4.93 -35.05
N ALA A 293 -51.09 5.53 -36.23
CA ALA A 293 -52.11 6.35 -36.88
C ALA A 293 -53.36 5.56 -37.29
N GLY A 294 -53.19 4.28 -37.69
CA GLY A 294 -54.30 3.37 -38.00
C GLY A 294 -55.17 3.03 -36.77
N ALA A 295 -54.53 2.76 -35.62
CA ALA A 295 -55.24 2.44 -34.37
C ALA A 295 -56.03 3.65 -33.82
N VAL A 296 -55.49 4.87 -33.95
CA VAL A 296 -56.18 6.11 -33.54
C VAL A 296 -57.38 6.39 -34.46
N LYS A 297 -57.25 6.22 -35.77
CA LYS A 297 -58.38 6.38 -36.72
C LYS A 297 -59.48 5.35 -36.50
N PHE A 298 -59.15 4.11 -36.14
CA PHE A 298 -60.15 3.06 -35.86
C PHE A 298 -60.98 3.36 -34.61
N LYS A 299 -60.33 3.83 -33.52
CA LYS A 299 -61.01 4.24 -32.28
C LYS A 299 -61.96 5.43 -32.50
N ASN A 300 -61.56 6.42 -33.31
CA ASN A 300 -62.41 7.57 -33.65
C ASN A 300 -63.59 7.20 -34.56
N ARG A 301 -63.45 6.19 -35.44
CA ARG A 301 -64.54 5.73 -36.33
C ARG A 301 -65.62 4.97 -35.56
N VAL A 302 -65.23 4.20 -34.54
CA VAL A 302 -66.16 3.48 -33.65
C VAL A 302 -66.93 4.43 -32.73
N ALA A 303 -66.29 5.51 -32.26
CA ALA A 303 -66.96 6.54 -31.45
C ALA A 303 -68.04 7.32 -32.23
N ARG A 304 -67.76 7.66 -33.50
CA ARG A 304 -68.71 8.39 -34.36
C ARG A 304 -69.92 7.55 -34.79
N ASN A 305 -69.78 6.23 -34.91
CA ASN A 305 -70.88 5.34 -35.28
C ASN A 305 -71.85 5.04 -34.12
N LYS A 306 -71.47 5.35 -32.87
CA LYS A 306 -72.35 5.23 -31.69
C LYS A 306 -73.32 6.40 -31.53
N HIS A 307 -73.05 7.55 -32.15
CA HIS A 307 -73.92 8.73 -32.07
C HIS A 307 -75.03 8.77 -33.13
N SER A 308 -74.96 7.94 -34.18
CA SER A 308 -75.97 7.87 -35.25
C SER A 308 -77.07 6.83 -34.99
N ARG A 309 -77.01 6.08 -33.88
CA ARG A 309 -77.89 4.92 -33.61
C ARG A 309 -78.71 5.02 -32.30
N GLY A 310 -78.73 6.19 -31.65
CA GLY A 310 -79.45 6.43 -30.38
C GLY A 310 -80.48 7.55 -30.42
N GLY A 311 -80.90 7.99 -31.61
CA GLY A 311 -81.92 9.02 -31.81
C GLY A 311 -83.13 8.46 -32.57
N GLN A 312 -83.75 7.41 -32.04
CA GLN A 312 -85.11 6.95 -32.38
C GLN A 312 -85.63 6.09 -31.22
N ILE A 313 -86.08 6.73 -30.14
CA ILE A 313 -87.29 6.38 -29.36
C ILE A 313 -87.82 7.70 -28.83
#